data_AF-A0ABD2MP61-F1
#
_entry.id   AF-A0ABD2MP61-F1
#
_cell.length_a   1.000
_cell.length_b   1.000
_cell.length_c   1.000
_cell.angle_alpha   90.00
_cell.angle_beta   90.00
_cell.angle_gamma   90.00
#
_symmetry.space_group_name_H-M   'P 1'
#
loop_
_entity.id
_entity.type
_entity.pdbx_description
1 polymer ?
#
loop_
_entity_poly.entity_id
_entity_poly.type
_entity_poly.pdbx_seq_one_letter_code
_entity_poly.pdbx_strand_id
1 'polypeptide(L)'
;MKIEATLIICAYFLHPYVEGAMTDAQMKATVKLLRNVCQPKNKATNEQIDAMHKGDWNQDKNGMCYMHCILSNYKLLTKENKFDWEGALATLEAIAPDSIKATAVHAVHSCKDAVKTTSDKCIAAHELAHCIYLDNPEAYFLP
;
A
#
# COMPACT_ATOMS: atom_id res chain seq x y z
N MET A 1 -32.75 -45.45 11.91
CA MET A 1 -31.69 -44.87 12.75
C MET A 1 -31.09 -43.69 11.99
N LYS A 2 -31.68 -42.50 12.18
CA LYS A 2 -31.35 -41.25 11.49
C LYS A 2 -30.68 -40.32 12.51
N ILE A 3 -29.40 -40.50 12.80
CA ILE A 3 -28.70 -39.64 13.77
C ILE A 3 -27.23 -39.46 13.38
N GLU A 4 -26.89 -39.11 12.12
CA GLU A 4 -25.49 -38.76 11.80
C GLU A 4 -25.33 -37.46 10.97
N ALA A 5 -26.40 -36.87 10.42
CA ALA A 5 -26.28 -35.71 9.53
C ALA A 5 -26.37 -34.33 10.23
N THR A 6 -26.75 -34.27 11.50
CA THR A 6 -27.07 -33.00 12.17
C THR A 6 -25.85 -32.28 12.76
N LEU A 7 -24.74 -32.99 13.02
CA LEU A 7 -23.56 -32.40 13.68
C LEU A 7 -22.63 -31.62 12.75
N ILE A 8 -22.70 -31.81 11.44
CA ILE A 8 -21.80 -31.15 10.48
C ILE A 8 -22.30 -29.74 10.12
N ILE A 9 -23.60 -29.46 10.27
CA ILE A 9 -24.19 -28.18 9.87
C ILE A 9 -23.85 -27.05 10.87
N CYS A 10 -23.63 -27.35 12.15
CA CYS A 10 -23.32 -26.31 13.15
C CYS A 10 -21.90 -25.72 13.04
N ALA A 11 -20.96 -26.39 12.36
CA ALA A 11 -19.58 -25.89 12.21
C ALA A 11 -19.44 -24.80 11.14
N TYR A 12 -20.41 -24.67 10.21
CA TYR A 12 -20.35 -23.67 9.14
C TYR A 12 -20.88 -22.29 9.55
N PHE A 13 -21.66 -22.20 10.64
CA PHE A 13 -22.25 -20.95 11.13
C PHE A 13 -21.37 -20.18 12.13
N LEU A 14 -20.19 -20.70 12.46
CA LEU A 14 -19.17 -19.98 13.22
C LEU A 14 -18.08 -19.45 12.28
N HIS A 15 -18.47 -18.80 11.17
CA HIS A 15 -17.60 -17.76 10.64
C HIS A 15 -17.71 -16.60 11.63
N PRO A 16 -16.67 -16.31 12.45
CA PRO A 16 -16.67 -15.04 13.15
C PRO A 16 -16.87 -13.96 12.08
N TYR A 17 -17.79 -13.04 12.35
CA TYR A 17 -17.85 -11.79 11.59
C TYR A 17 -16.44 -11.21 11.61
N VAL A 18 -15.73 -11.36 10.49
CA VAL A 18 -14.44 -10.72 10.31
C VAL A 18 -14.77 -9.25 10.18
N GLU A 19 -14.51 -8.47 11.23
CA GLU A 19 -14.35 -7.03 11.08
C GLU A 19 -13.33 -6.83 9.93
N GLY A 20 -13.80 -6.25 8.83
CA GLY A 20 -13.10 -6.28 7.54
C GLY A 20 -11.81 -5.46 7.51
N ALA A 21 -11.63 -4.55 8.48
CA ALA A 21 -10.45 -3.71 8.58
C ALA A 21 -9.26 -4.47 9.17
N MET A 22 -8.08 -4.27 8.59
CA MET A 22 -6.84 -4.70 9.21
C MET A 22 -6.59 -3.91 10.50
N THR A 23 -6.07 -4.58 11.51
CA THR A 23 -5.55 -3.92 12.72
C THR A 23 -4.28 -3.11 12.43
N ASP A 24 -3.97 -2.13 13.27
CA ASP A 24 -2.72 -1.35 13.19
C ASP A 24 -1.47 -2.25 13.24
N ALA A 25 -1.52 -3.31 14.04
CA ALA A 25 -0.42 -4.27 14.15
C ALA A 25 -0.20 -5.03 12.83
N GLN A 26 -1.29 -5.42 12.15
CA GLN A 26 -1.21 -6.04 10.83
C GLN A 26 -0.70 -5.04 9.78
N MET A 27 -1.16 -3.79 9.81
CA MET A 27 -0.67 -2.74 8.91
C MET A 27 0.85 -2.53 9.08
N LYS A 28 1.33 -2.38 10.31
CA LYS A 28 2.77 -2.26 10.61
C LYS A 28 3.57 -3.48 10.15
N ALA A 29 3.02 -4.68 10.31
CA ALA A 29 3.64 -5.91 9.80
C ALA A 29 3.73 -5.91 8.26
N THR A 30 2.68 -5.46 7.57
CA THR A 30 2.67 -5.32 6.11
C THR A 30 3.70 -4.31 5.63
N VAL A 31 3.80 -3.15 6.26
CA VAL A 31 4.83 -2.13 5.93
C VAL A 31 6.22 -2.74 6.04
N LYS A 32 6.53 -3.39 7.17
CA LYS A 32 7.82 -4.06 7.39
C LYS A 32 8.08 -5.16 6.36
N LEU A 33 7.07 -5.96 6.02
CA LEU A 33 7.17 -7.02 5.02
C LEU A 33 7.54 -6.45 3.66
N LEU A 34 6.86 -5.40 3.20
CA LEU A 34 7.12 -4.80 1.90
C LEU A 34 8.51 -4.17 1.81
N ARG A 35 8.99 -3.51 2.88
CA ARG A 35 10.39 -3.05 2.94
C ARG A 35 11.36 -4.21 2.73
N ASN A 36 11.19 -5.29 3.50
CA ASN A 36 12.06 -6.47 3.45
C ASN A 36 12.06 -7.17 2.08
N VAL A 37 10.94 -7.11 1.34
CA VAL A 37 10.84 -7.67 0.00
C VAL A 37 11.43 -6.73 -1.05
N CYS A 38 11.08 -5.45 -1.00
CA CYS A 38 11.35 -4.51 -2.07
C CYS A 38 12.76 -3.91 -2.00
N GLN A 39 13.30 -3.71 -0.80
CA GLN A 39 14.64 -3.15 -0.61
C GLN A 39 15.72 -4.00 -1.28
N PRO A 40 15.92 -5.30 -0.91
CA PRO A 40 16.96 -6.12 -1.53
C PRO A 40 16.71 -6.35 -3.02
N LYS A 41 15.45 -6.46 -3.45
CA LYS A 41 15.07 -6.67 -4.85
C LYS A 41 15.55 -5.55 -5.77
N ASN A 42 15.52 -4.32 -5.28
CA ASN A 42 15.91 -3.14 -6.06
C ASN A 42 17.28 -2.58 -5.67
N LYS A 43 17.97 -3.21 -4.71
CA LYS A 43 19.25 -2.73 -4.16
C LYS A 43 19.18 -1.29 -3.64
N ALA A 44 18.01 -0.88 -3.12
CA ALA A 44 17.85 0.41 -2.48
C ALA A 44 18.59 0.40 -1.12
N THR A 45 19.33 1.46 -0.83
CA THR A 45 20.06 1.56 0.44
C THR A 45 19.16 2.10 1.55
N ASN A 46 19.56 1.92 2.81
CA ASN A 46 18.83 2.52 3.92
C ASN A 46 18.87 4.04 3.84
N GLU A 47 19.99 4.61 3.40
CA GLU A 47 20.16 6.05 3.24
C GLU A 47 19.16 6.62 2.23
N GLN A 48 18.91 5.91 1.13
CA GLN A 48 17.91 6.30 0.13
C GLN A 48 16.49 6.30 0.68
N ILE A 49 16.13 5.24 1.41
CA ILE A 49 14.79 5.12 2.02
C ILE A 49 14.61 6.20 3.09
N ASP A 50 15.59 6.35 3.98
CA ASP A 50 15.57 7.35 5.05
C ASP A 50 15.57 8.79 4.51
N ALA A 51 16.21 9.03 3.36
CA ALA A 51 16.17 10.31 2.66
C ALA A 51 14.75 10.66 2.22
N MET A 52 14.01 9.73 1.61
CA MET A 52 12.61 9.97 1.22
C MET A 52 11.71 10.28 2.42
N HIS A 53 11.88 9.59 3.55
CA HIS A 53 11.15 9.91 4.80
C HIS A 53 11.51 11.29 5.37
N LYS A 54 12.70 11.82 5.07
CA LYS A 54 13.16 13.16 5.45
C LYS A 54 12.83 14.23 4.40
N GLY A 55 12.15 13.85 3.31
CA GLY A 55 11.75 14.76 2.24
C GLY A 55 12.79 14.98 1.14
N ASP A 56 13.88 14.21 1.14
CA ASP A 56 14.83 14.21 0.01
C ASP A 56 14.47 13.10 -0.98
N TRP A 57 13.78 13.52 -2.04
CA TRP A 57 13.31 12.66 -3.12
C TRP A 57 14.24 12.64 -4.34
N ASN A 58 15.48 13.13 -4.22
CA ASN A 58 16.49 13.01 -5.27
C ASN A 58 17.04 11.58 -5.34
N GLN A 59 16.28 10.70 -5.98
CA GLN A 59 16.55 9.27 -6.01
C GLN A 59 17.09 8.83 -7.37
N ASP A 60 18.02 7.87 -7.33
CA ASP A 60 18.45 7.16 -8.53
C ASP A 60 17.44 6.07 -8.91
N LYS A 61 17.79 5.26 -9.93
CA LYS A 61 16.94 4.17 -10.40
C LYS A 61 16.59 3.15 -9.31
N ASN A 62 17.49 2.86 -8.36
CA ASN A 62 17.23 1.88 -7.32
C ASN A 62 16.17 2.39 -6.34
N GLY A 63 16.28 3.65 -5.89
CA GLY A 63 15.30 4.29 -5.01
C GLY A 63 13.92 4.46 -5.68
N MET A 64 13.90 4.88 -6.95
CA MET A 64 12.65 4.97 -7.71
C MET A 64 11.98 3.60 -7.91
N CYS A 65 12.76 2.58 -8.30
CA CYS A 65 12.21 1.24 -8.52
C CYS A 65 11.82 0.52 -7.22
N TYR A 66 12.40 0.91 -6.08
CA TYR A 66 11.93 0.50 -4.75
C TYR A 66 10.48 0.94 -4.52
N MET A 67 10.15 2.21 -4.80
CA MET A 67 8.77 2.69 -4.72
C MET A 67 7.84 1.95 -5.69
N HIS A 68 8.28 1.68 -6.92
CA HIS A 68 7.50 0.88 -7.85
C HIS A 68 7.17 -0.51 -7.29
N CYS A 69 8.14 -1.17 -6.64
CA CYS A 69 7.88 -2.46 -6.01
C CYS A 69 6.83 -2.37 -4.90
N ILE A 70 6.90 -1.36 -4.04
CA ILE A 70 5.93 -1.13 -2.95
C ILE A 70 4.53 -0.89 -3.53
N LEU A 71 4.40 0.11 -4.40
CA LEU A 71 3.12 0.53 -4.95
C LEU A 71 2.47 -0.57 -5.81
N SER A 72 3.28 -1.38 -6.49
CA SER A 72 2.79 -2.57 -7.21
C SER A 72 2.25 -3.65 -6.26
N ASN A 73 2.88 -3.87 -5.10
CA ASN A 73 2.37 -4.84 -4.12
C ASN A 73 1.05 -4.38 -3.50
N TYR A 74 0.88 -3.07 -3.30
CA TYR A 74 -0.40 -2.48 -2.91
C TYR A 74 -1.41 -2.39 -4.06
N LYS A 75 -1.03 -2.76 -5.29
CA LYS A 75 -1.85 -2.66 -6.51
C LYS A 75 -2.33 -1.23 -6.80
N LEU A 76 -1.50 -0.25 -6.50
CA LEU A 76 -1.80 1.16 -6.76
C LEU A 76 -1.44 1.59 -8.18
N LEU A 77 -0.72 0.77 -8.95
CA LEU A 77 -0.35 1.11 -10.32
C LEU A 77 -1.02 0.15 -11.30
N THR A 78 -1.63 0.70 -12.36
CA THR A 78 -2.12 -0.08 -13.49
C THR A 78 -0.95 -0.66 -14.30
N LYS A 79 -1.25 -1.56 -15.24
CA LYS A 79 -0.22 -2.14 -16.14
C LYS A 79 0.43 -1.09 -17.04
N GLU A 80 -0.25 0.02 -17.28
CA GLU A 80 0.19 1.18 -18.05
C GLU A 80 0.88 2.24 -17.17
N ASN A 81 1.26 1.88 -15.93
CA ASN A 81 1.93 2.73 -14.95
C ASN A 81 1.11 3.97 -14.54
N LYS A 82 -0.22 3.92 -14.62
CA LYS A 82 -1.10 4.99 -14.11
C LYS A 82 -1.47 4.70 -12.66
N PHE A 83 -1.81 5.72 -11.88
CA PHE A 83 -2.38 5.53 -10.55
C PHE A 83 -3.81 4.98 -10.64
N ASP A 84 -4.03 3.79 -10.08
CA ASP A 84 -5.36 3.19 -9.90
C ASP A 84 -6.03 3.77 -8.63
N TRP A 85 -6.43 5.03 -8.69
CA TRP A 85 -7.00 5.74 -7.54
C TRP A 85 -8.36 5.16 -7.11
N GLU A 86 -9.17 4.66 -8.04
CA GLU A 86 -10.45 4.00 -7.72
C GLU A 86 -10.21 2.68 -6.97
N GLY A 87 -9.28 1.85 -7.45
CA GLY A 87 -8.85 0.64 -6.77
C GLY A 87 -8.24 0.91 -5.40
N ALA A 88 -7.49 2.01 -5.26
CA ALA A 88 -6.94 2.48 -3.99
C ALA A 88 -8.05 2.84 -2.99
N LEU A 89 -9.04 3.64 -3.40
CA LEU A 89 -10.19 3.99 -2.54
C LEU A 89 -10.98 2.76 -2.11
N ALA A 90 -11.25 1.84 -3.04
CA ALA A 90 -11.96 0.59 -2.74
C ALA A 90 -11.18 -0.27 -1.73
N THR A 91 -9.85 -0.34 -1.87
CA THR A 91 -8.99 -1.08 -0.93
C THR A 91 -9.00 -0.43 0.45
N LEU A 92 -8.85 0.90 0.52
CA LEU A 92 -8.88 1.62 1.79
C LEU A 92 -10.22 1.47 2.51
N GLU A 93 -11.33 1.51 1.76
CA GLU A 93 -12.66 1.31 2.33
C GLU A 93 -12.81 -0.08 2.96
N ALA A 94 -12.31 -1.10 2.25
CA ALA A 94 -12.47 -2.49 2.64
C ALA A 94 -11.59 -2.91 3.81
N ILE A 95 -10.31 -2.49 3.85
CA ILE A 95 -9.31 -3.11 4.74
C ILE A 95 -8.43 -2.13 5.53
N ALA A 96 -8.49 -0.82 5.32
CA ALA A 96 -7.61 0.08 6.07
C ALA A 96 -8.06 0.20 7.54
N PRO A 97 -7.12 0.24 8.51
CA PRO A 97 -7.45 0.64 9.87
C PRO A 97 -7.93 2.09 9.93
N ASP A 98 -8.84 2.37 10.85
CA ASP A 98 -9.40 3.71 11.07
C ASP A 98 -8.33 4.78 11.32
N SER A 99 -7.22 4.38 11.96
CA SER A 99 -6.07 5.24 12.29
C SER A 99 -5.44 5.92 11.07
N ILE A 100 -5.49 5.30 9.89
CA ILE A 100 -4.89 5.83 8.65
C ILE A 100 -5.91 6.13 7.56
N LYS A 101 -7.12 5.55 7.63
CA LYS A 101 -8.09 5.52 6.53
C LYS A 101 -8.39 6.92 6.00
N ALA A 102 -8.73 7.86 6.88
CA ALA A 102 -9.06 9.23 6.48
C ALA A 102 -7.89 9.93 5.77
N THR A 103 -6.68 9.83 6.33
CA THR A 103 -5.47 10.44 5.76
C THR A 103 -5.11 9.81 4.42
N ALA A 104 -5.19 8.48 4.31
CA ALA A 104 -4.89 7.78 3.06
C ALA A 104 -5.92 8.11 1.96
N VAL A 105 -7.22 8.20 2.30
CA VAL A 105 -8.27 8.62 1.36
C VAL A 105 -8.02 10.03 0.85
N HIS A 106 -7.62 10.96 1.73
CA HIS A 106 -7.26 12.32 1.34
C HIS A 106 -6.10 12.31 0.34
N ALA A 107 -5.00 11.61 0.65
CA ALA A 107 -3.84 11.52 -0.23
C ALA A 107 -4.19 10.92 -1.61
N VAL A 108 -5.06 9.89 -1.66
CA VAL A 108 -5.53 9.32 -2.94
C VAL A 108 -6.23 10.38 -3.80
N HIS A 109 -7.10 11.20 -3.19
CA HIS A 109 -7.78 12.27 -3.93
C HIS A 109 -6.81 13.38 -4.38
N SER A 110 -5.91 13.82 -3.50
CA SER A 110 -4.91 14.85 -3.81
C SER A 110 -3.95 14.42 -4.92
N CYS A 111 -3.58 13.14 -4.94
CA CYS A 111 -2.53 12.61 -5.82
C CYS A 111 -3.05 11.87 -7.06
N LYS A 112 -4.35 11.88 -7.34
CA LYS A 112 -4.95 11.17 -8.49
C LYS A 112 -4.27 11.49 -9.83
N ASP A 113 -3.79 12.72 -10.00
CA ASP A 113 -3.14 13.21 -11.21
C ASP A 113 -1.60 13.30 -11.08
N ALA A 114 -1.00 12.75 -10.03
CA ALA A 114 0.43 12.92 -9.72
C ALA A 114 1.35 12.30 -10.79
N VAL A 115 0.96 11.16 -11.35
CA VAL A 115 1.77 10.46 -12.36
C VAL A 115 1.74 11.21 -13.68
N LYS A 116 2.91 11.71 -14.11
CA LYS A 116 3.14 12.38 -15.39
C LYS A 116 3.92 11.51 -16.36
N THR A 117 4.76 10.60 -15.84
CA THR A 117 5.68 9.80 -16.65
C THR A 117 5.27 8.33 -16.65
N THR A 118 4.42 7.92 -17.60
CA THR A 118 3.98 6.51 -17.70
C THR A 118 4.91 5.61 -18.51
N SER A 119 5.89 6.18 -19.21
CA SER A 119 6.87 5.44 -20.03
C SER A 119 7.93 4.70 -19.20
N ASP A 120 8.17 5.14 -17.97
CA ASP A 120 9.05 4.48 -17.00
C ASP A 120 8.30 4.23 -15.70
N LYS A 121 8.10 2.95 -15.38
CA LYS A 121 7.36 2.50 -14.20
C LYS A 121 7.96 2.96 -12.87
N CYS A 122 9.28 3.15 -12.81
CA CYS A 122 9.97 3.57 -11.60
C CYS A 122 9.79 5.07 -11.38
N ILE A 123 9.84 5.86 -12.44
CA ILE A 123 9.52 7.31 -12.38
C ILE A 123 8.05 7.49 -12.01
N ALA A 124 7.12 6.77 -12.66
CA ALA A 124 5.69 6.85 -12.34
C ALA A 124 5.40 6.61 -10.85
N ALA A 125 6.02 5.56 -10.29
CA ALA A 125 5.89 5.20 -8.90
C ALA A 125 6.50 6.25 -7.95
N HIS A 126 7.65 6.81 -8.32
CA HIS A 126 8.32 7.86 -7.56
C HIS A 126 7.47 9.14 -7.53
N GLU A 127 6.91 9.57 -8.67
CA GLU A 127 6.01 10.73 -8.74
C GLU A 127 4.79 10.58 -7.82
N LEU A 128 4.15 9.40 -7.85
CA LEU A 128 3.00 9.12 -7.00
C LEU A 128 3.38 9.11 -5.51
N ALA A 129 4.43 8.39 -5.14
CA ALA A 129 4.86 8.28 -3.76
C ALA A 129 5.32 9.63 -3.19
N HIS A 130 6.00 10.44 -4.00
CA HIS A 130 6.41 11.79 -3.62
C HIS A 130 5.20 12.69 -3.40
N CYS A 131 4.19 12.62 -4.26
CA CYS A 131 2.93 13.34 -4.02
C CYS A 131 2.29 12.94 -2.69
N ILE A 132 2.20 11.64 -2.40
CA ILE A 132 1.64 11.14 -1.13
C ILE A 132 2.42 11.66 0.08
N TYR A 133 3.75 11.74 -0.03
CA TYR A 133 4.59 12.37 0.99
C TYR A 133 4.28 13.87 1.14
N LEU A 134 4.19 14.61 0.03
CA LEU A 134 3.91 16.05 0.08
C LEU A 134 2.49 16.38 0.59
N ASP A 135 1.52 15.50 0.40
CA ASP A 135 0.16 15.67 0.92
C ASP A 135 0.13 15.74 2.44
N ASN A 136 0.87 14.83 3.11
CA ASN A 136 1.02 14.85 4.56
C ASN A 136 2.32 14.15 5.01
N PRO A 137 3.44 14.90 5.14
CA PRO A 137 4.73 14.32 5.54
C PRO A 137 4.71 13.66 6.92
N GLU A 138 3.92 14.20 7.86
CA GLU A 138 3.84 13.69 9.23
C GLU A 138 3.10 12.34 9.31
N ALA A 139 2.17 12.09 8.40
CA ALA A 139 1.39 10.85 8.32
C ALA A 139 1.89 9.86 7.25
N TYR A 140 3.00 10.17 6.58
CA TYR A 140 3.55 9.31 5.52
C TYR A 140 4.03 7.96 6.08
N PHE A 141 3.43 6.86 5.58
CA PHE A 141 3.62 5.52 6.15
C PHE A 141 4.14 4.46 5.16
N LEU A 142 4.40 4.82 3.89
CA LEU A 142 4.96 3.85 2.95
C LEU A 142 6.36 3.40 3.43
N PRO A 143 6.74 2.12 3.22
CA PRO A 143 7.92 1.49 3.85
C PRO A 143 9.31 2.07 3.52
#